data_AF-A0A9D2U3A1-F1
#
_entry.id   AF-A0A9D2U3A1-F1
#
_cell.length_a   1.000
_cell.length_b   1.000
_cell.length_c   1.000
_cell.angle_alpha   90.00
_cell.angle_beta   90.00
_cell.angle_gamma   90.00
#
_symmetry.space_group_name_H-M   'P 1'
#
loop_
_entity.id
_entity.type
_entity.pdbx_description
1 polymer ?
#
loop_
_entity_poly.entity_id
_entity_poly.type
_entity_poly.pdbx_seq_one_letter_code
_entity_poly.pdbx_strand_id
1 'polypeptide(L)'
;TEGIYRTVAELLYEQHENGGLNPAKILDHFTAEEEHREAASLFHTKIRQLNSKEEEEQALKEIILRVKAHGIDMKSSELDPTDMAGLQRLMEEKRKLEDLRALHISID
;
A
#
# COMPACT_ATOMS: atom_id res chain seq x y z
N THR A 1 -14.22 6.02 -2.55
CA THR A 1 -13.18 5.04 -2.89
C THR A 1 -11.98 5.14 -1.95
N GLU A 2 -11.22 6.25 -1.85
CA GLU A 2 -10.03 6.32 -0.95
C GLU A 2 -10.32 6.02 0.53
N GLY A 3 -11.50 6.40 1.04
CA GLY A 3 -11.89 6.12 2.42
C GLY A 3 -11.93 4.62 2.76
N ILE A 4 -12.49 3.79 1.87
CA ILE A 4 -12.64 2.35 2.12
C ILE A 4 -11.27 1.68 2.19
N TYR A 5 -10.36 1.98 1.25
CA TYR A 5 -9.01 1.42 1.26
C TYR A 5 -8.24 1.79 2.52
N ARG A 6 -8.37 3.04 2.97
CA ARG A 6 -7.74 3.51 4.20
C ARG A 6 -8.32 2.80 5.43
N THR A 7 -9.64 2.72 5.56
CA THR A 7 -10.29 2.04 6.69
C THR A 7 -9.95 0.55 6.74
N VAL A 8 -9.94 -0.14 5.59
CA VAL A 8 -9.52 -1.54 5.52
C VAL A 8 -8.06 -1.70 5.98
N ALA A 9 -7.16 -0.81 5.55
CA ALA A 9 -5.77 -0.85 5.97
C ALA A 9 -5.61 -0.62 7.48
N GLU A 10 -6.31 0.38 8.05
CA GLU A 10 -6.29 0.68 9.49
C GLU A 10 -6.75 -0.53 10.32
N LEU A 11 -7.89 -1.14 9.96
CA LEU A 11 -8.41 -2.34 10.64
C LEU A 11 -7.48 -3.55 10.49
N LEU A 12 -6.85 -3.71 9.33
CA LEU A 12 -5.91 -4.80 9.08
C LEU A 12 -4.66 -4.66 9.94
N TYR A 13 -4.10 -3.46 10.05
CA TYR A 13 -2.94 -3.20 10.91
C TYR A 13 -3.27 -3.39 12.39
N GLU A 14 -4.42 -2.89 12.85
CA GLU A 14 -4.88 -3.10 14.23
C GLU A 14 -5.02 -4.58 14.57
N GLN A 15 -5.64 -5.39 13.69
CA GLN A 15 -5.76 -6.83 13.88
C GLN A 15 -4.41 -7.53 13.90
N HIS A 16 -3.49 -7.12 13.03
CA HIS A 16 -2.12 -7.64 13.01
C HIS A 16 -1.37 -7.37 14.33
N GLU A 17 -1.46 -6.15 14.87
CA GLU A 17 -0.86 -5.80 16.17
C GLU A 17 -1.46 -6.60 17.33
N ASN A 18 -2.76 -6.92 17.24
CA ASN A 18 -3.48 -7.73 18.22
C ASN A 18 -3.27 -9.26 18.06
N GLY A 19 -2.36 -9.69 17.18
CA GLY A 19 -1.90 -11.07 17.10
C GLY A 19 -2.72 -11.99 16.19
N GLY A 20 -3.58 -11.45 15.32
CA GLY A 20 -4.27 -12.29 14.34
C GLY A 20 -5.11 -11.53 13.31
N LEU A 21 -5.02 -11.95 12.05
CA LEU A 21 -5.77 -11.39 10.93
C LEU A 21 -7.07 -12.15 10.69
N ASN A 22 -8.21 -11.45 10.68
CA ASN A 22 -9.53 -11.98 10.38
C ASN A 22 -10.26 -11.07 9.37
N PRO A 23 -10.21 -11.41 8.06
CA PRO A 23 -10.86 -10.63 7.01
C PRO A 23 -12.37 -10.45 7.20
N ALA A 24 -13.08 -11.45 7.76
CA ALA A 24 -14.52 -11.36 7.96
C ALA A 24 -14.89 -10.24 8.95
N LYS A 25 -14.12 -10.10 10.04
CA LYS A 25 -14.30 -9.00 11.00
C LYS A 25 -14.03 -7.62 10.39
N ILE A 26 -13.15 -7.53 9.38
CA ILE A 26 -12.91 -6.28 8.66
C ILE A 26 -14.11 -5.96 7.77
N LEU A 27 -14.69 -6.97 7.11
CA LEU A 27 -15.87 -6.80 6.27
C LEU A 27 -17.13 -6.42 7.08
N ASP A 28 -17.30 -6.98 8.28
CA ASP A 28 -18.41 -6.64 9.19
C ASP A 28 -18.45 -5.14 9.57
N HIS A 29 -17.35 -4.40 9.39
CA HIS A 29 -17.31 -2.95 9.60
C HIS A 29 -18.11 -2.17 8.53
N PHE A 30 -18.26 -2.73 7.33
CA PHE A 30 -18.94 -2.09 6.21
C PHE A 30 -20.38 -2.59 6.13
N THR A 31 -21.31 -1.82 6.68
CA THR A 31 -22.73 -2.24 6.74
C THR A 31 -23.52 -1.92 5.47
N ALA A 32 -23.09 -0.92 4.70
CA ALA A 32 -23.72 -0.58 3.44
C ALA A 32 -23.32 -1.59 2.36
N GLU A 33 -24.29 -2.06 1.56
CA GLU A 33 -24.04 -3.12 0.55
C GLU A 33 -22.94 -2.73 -0.45
N GLU A 34 -22.94 -1.48 -0.92
CA GLU A 34 -21.94 -0.99 -1.87
C GLU A 34 -20.53 -0.98 -1.27
N GLU A 35 -20.38 -0.46 -0.05
CA GLU A 35 -19.10 -0.40 0.66
C GLU A 35 -18.59 -1.80 1.02
N HIS A 36 -19.49 -2.67 1.49
CA HIS A 36 -19.17 -4.06 1.79
C HIS A 36 -18.69 -4.81 0.54
N ARG A 37 -19.37 -4.61 -0.61
CA ARG A 37 -18.95 -5.20 -1.88
C ARG A 37 -17.60 -4.69 -2.33
N GLU A 38 -17.34 -3.39 -2.20
CA GLU A 38 -16.05 -2.78 -2.54
C GLU A 38 -14.94 -3.31 -1.63
N ALA A 39 -15.14 -3.34 -0.31
CA ALA A 39 -14.18 -3.92 0.64
C ALA A 39 -13.95 -5.42 0.39
N ALA A 40 -14.99 -6.19 0.11
CA ALA A 40 -14.88 -7.61 -0.21
C ALA A 40 -14.09 -7.86 -1.50
N SER A 41 -14.13 -6.92 -2.46
CA SER A 41 -13.35 -7.04 -3.69
C SER A 41 -11.84 -7.06 -3.41
N LEU A 42 -11.37 -6.37 -2.38
CA LEU A 42 -9.94 -6.35 -2.00
C LEU A 42 -9.44 -7.75 -1.62
N PHE A 43 -10.20 -8.48 -0.80
CA PHE A 43 -9.81 -9.80 -0.32
C PHE A 43 -9.98 -10.90 -1.37
N HIS A 44 -10.89 -10.71 -2.33
CA HIS A 44 -11.09 -11.65 -3.44
C HIS A 44 -10.20 -11.36 -4.65
N THR A 45 -9.59 -10.17 -4.73
CA THR A 45 -8.67 -9.81 -5.80
C THR A 45 -7.45 -10.72 -5.72
N LYS A 46 -7.31 -11.59 -6.70
CA LYS A 46 -6.11 -12.41 -6.85
C LYS A 46 -5.04 -11.55 -7.50
N ILE A 47 -3.91 -11.42 -6.83
CA ILE A 47 -2.65 -11.06 -7.50
C ILE A 47 -2.45 -12.14 -8.59
N ARG A 48 -1.93 -11.75 -9.77
CA ARG A 48 -1.67 -12.66 -10.90
C ARG A 48 -1.16 -14.02 -10.42
N GLN A 49 -1.47 -15.10 -11.12
CA GLN A 49 -0.86 -16.40 -10.80
C GLN A 49 0.65 -16.30 -10.98
N LEU A 50 1.36 -16.17 -9.86
CA LEU A 50 2.82 -16.22 -9.78
C LEU A 50 3.17 -17.68 -9.53
N ASN A 51 4.00 -18.25 -10.41
CA ASN A 51 4.28 -19.68 -10.46
C ASN A 51 5.59 -20.03 -9.73
N SER A 52 6.33 -19.02 -9.27
CA SER A 52 7.54 -19.19 -8.46
C SER A 52 7.62 -18.16 -7.34
N LYS A 53 8.44 -18.48 -6.32
CA LYS A 53 8.73 -17.60 -5.19
C LYS A 53 9.42 -16.31 -5.65
N GLU A 54 10.32 -16.40 -6.62
CA GLU A 54 11.00 -15.24 -7.21
C GLU A 54 10.03 -14.32 -7.95
N GLU A 55 9.02 -14.88 -8.65
CA GLU A 55 7.97 -14.09 -9.28
C GLU A 55 7.11 -13.36 -8.23
N GLU A 56 6.84 -14.00 -7.09
CA GLU A 56 6.14 -13.41 -5.95
C GLU A 56 6.91 -12.25 -5.30
N GLU A 57 8.18 -12.48 -5.00
CA GLU A 57 9.10 -11.48 -4.46
C GLU A 57 9.23 -10.26 -5.39
N GLN A 58 9.34 -10.50 -6.70
CA GLN A 58 9.44 -9.44 -7.69
C GLN A 58 8.14 -8.65 -7.82
N ALA A 59 6.98 -9.32 -7.82
CA ALA A 59 5.68 -8.66 -7.87
C ALA A 59 5.43 -7.81 -6.61
N LEU A 60 5.76 -8.35 -5.43
CA LEU A 60 5.66 -7.63 -4.17
C LEU A 60 6.54 -6.36 -4.20
N LYS A 61 7.78 -6.49 -4.65
CA LYS A 61 8.70 -5.36 -4.83
C LYS A 61 8.12 -4.31 -5.77
N GLU A 62 7.57 -4.72 -6.91
CA GLU A 62 6.96 -3.78 -7.87
C GLU A 62 5.76 -3.02 -7.28
N ILE A 63 4.91 -3.72 -6.54
CA ILE A 63 3.75 -3.11 -5.85
C ILE A 63 4.21 -2.07 -4.83
N ILE A 64 5.19 -2.41 -3.98
CA ILE A 64 5.74 -1.48 -2.98
C ILE A 64 6.32 -0.24 -3.66
N LEU A 65 7.12 -0.42 -4.71
CA LEU A 65 7.70 0.68 -5.47
C LEU A 65 6.63 1.58 -6.07
N ARG A 66 5.56 1.01 -6.64
CA ARG A 66 4.47 1.75 -7.24
C ARG A 66 3.71 2.59 -6.22
N VAL A 67 3.38 2.01 -5.06
CA VAL A 67 2.70 2.72 -3.97
C VAL A 67 3.55 3.86 -3.43
N LYS A 68 4.86 3.62 -3.22
CA LYS A 68 5.78 4.66 -2.73
C LYS A 68 5.98 5.78 -3.75
N ALA A 69 6.13 5.44 -5.03
CA ALA A 69 6.23 6.43 -6.10
C ALA A 69 4.98 7.32 -6.16
N HIS A 70 3.79 6.71 -6.16
CA HIS A 70 2.54 7.46 -6.15
C HIS A 70 2.43 8.41 -4.95
N GLY A 71 2.82 7.95 -3.75
CA GLY A 71 2.81 8.80 -2.56
C GLY A 71 3.76 10.01 -2.67
N ILE A 72 4.93 9.83 -3.28
CA ILE A 72 5.87 10.93 -3.55
C ILE A 72 5.32 11.88 -4.60
N ASP A 73 4.70 11.36 -5.67
CA ASP A 73 4.12 12.18 -6.74
C ASP A 73 2.98 13.06 -6.23
N MET A 74 2.11 12.53 -5.37
CA MET A 74 1.06 13.31 -4.69
C MET A 74 1.66 14.45 -3.87
N LYS A 75 2.61 14.14 -2.98
CA LYS A 75 3.31 15.16 -2.18
C LYS A 75 4.02 16.20 -3.07
N SER A 76 4.56 15.77 -4.22
CA SER A 76 5.20 16.66 -5.18
C SER A 76 4.22 17.63 -5.81
N SER A 77 2.99 17.19 -6.08
CA SER A 77 1.94 18.00 -6.70
C SER A 77 1.31 19.01 -5.74
N GLU A 78 1.32 18.70 -4.45
CA GLU A 78 0.77 19.54 -3.37
C GLU A 78 1.80 20.49 -2.75
N LEU A 79 3.08 20.36 -3.13
CA LEU A 79 4.17 21.14 -2.54
C LEU A 79 4.09 22.62 -2.95
N ASP A 80 4.17 23.51 -1.96
CA ASP A 80 4.29 24.95 -2.21
C ASP A 80 5.63 25.26 -2.89
N PRO A 81 5.65 26.04 -4.00
CA PRO A 81 6.89 26.41 -4.70
C PRO A 81 7.94 27.11 -3.83
N THR A 82 7.53 27.69 -2.69
CA THR A 82 8.41 28.39 -1.76
C THR A 82 8.83 27.54 -0.55
N ASP A 83 8.30 26.33 -0.40
CA ASP A 83 8.67 25.41 0.67
C ASP A 83 9.96 24.64 0.34
N MET A 84 11.09 25.29 0.60
CA MET A 84 12.42 24.71 0.43
C MET A 84 12.66 23.48 1.33
N ALA A 85 12.05 23.43 2.52
CA ALA A 85 12.20 22.30 3.43
C ALA A 85 11.43 21.08 2.91
N GLY A 86 10.22 21.29 2.41
CA GLY A 86 9.44 20.26 1.73
C GLY A 86 10.12 19.74 0.47
N LEU A 87 10.73 20.62 -0.33
CA LEU A 87 11.53 20.22 -1.50
C LEU A 87 12.71 19.32 -1.11
N GLN A 88 13.45 19.66 -0.05
CA GLN A 88 14.57 18.85 0.42
C GLN A 88 14.11 17.45 0.86
N ARG A 89 13.02 17.38 1.65
CA ARG A 89 12.43 16.08 2.06
C ARG A 89 12.01 15.25 0.85
N LEU A 90 11.42 15.89 -0.16
CA LEU A 90 10.99 15.22 -1.38
C LEU A 90 12.17 14.64 -2.17
N MET A 91 13.28 15.37 -2.26
CA MET A 91 14.52 14.86 -2.87
C MET A 91 15.07 13.65 -2.10
N GLU A 92 15.04 13.68 -0.78
CA GLU A 92 15.45 12.56 0.07
C GLU A 92 14.54 11.34 -0.11
N GLU A 93 13.22 11.52 -0.18
CA GLU A 93 12.27 10.43 -0.45
C GLU A 93 12.49 9.82 -1.85
N LYS A 94 12.73 10.64 -2.87
CA LYS A 94 13.08 10.16 -4.22
C LYS A 94 14.37 9.35 -4.22
N ARG A 95 15.39 9.77 -3.47
CA ARG A 95 16.63 9.00 -3.33
C ARG A 95 16.39 7.63 -2.67
N LYS A 96 15.64 7.60 -1.57
CA LYS A 96 15.28 6.34 -0.90
C LYS A 96 14.48 5.40 -1.81
N LEU A 97 13.63 5.94 -2.68
CA LEU A 97 12.90 5.15 -3.67
C LEU A 97 13.85 4.47 -4.67
N GLU A 98 14.89 5.16 -5.14
CA GLU A 98 15.92 4.56 -5.99
C GLU A 98 16.71 3.49 -5.25
N ASP A 99 17.08 3.71 -3.98
CA ASP A 99 17.74 2.69 -3.16
C ASP A 99 16.88 1.43 -3.00
N LEU A 100 15.55 1.60 -2.83
CA LEU A 100 14.60 0.50 -2.73
C LEU A 100 14.50 -0.31 -4.03
N ARG A 101 14.75 0.30 -5.21
CA ARG A 101 14.79 -0.43 -6.49
C ARG A 101 15.96 -1.39 -6.57
N ALA A 102 17.08 -1.09 -5.91
CA ALA A 102 18.24 -1.98 -5.87
C ALA A 102 18.09 -3.10 -4.84
N LEU A 103 17.20 -2.96 -3.86
CA LEU A 103 17.01 -3.92 -2.79
C LEU A 103 16.37 -5.22 -3.29
N HIS A 104 16.87 -6.36 -2.85
CA HIS A 104 16.21 -7.66 -3.03
C HIS A 104 15.34 -7.94 -1.80
N ILE A 105 14.06 -8.23 -2.03
CA ILE A 105 13.10 -8.56 -0.98
C ILE A 105 12.88 -10.06 -1.06
N SER A 106 13.13 -10.76 0.04
CA SER A 106 12.84 -12.18 0.17
C SER A 106 11.67 -12.37 1.12
N ILE A 107 10.78 -13.29 0.78
CA ILE A 107 9.68 -13.72 1.65
C ILE A 107 10.03 -15.09 2.22
N ASP A 108 9.63 -15.44 3.45
CA ASP A 108 9.94 -16.75 4.04
C ASP A 108 8.96 -17.84 3.56
#